data_AF-A0A959RZE4-F1
#
_entry.id   AF-A0A959RZE4-F1
#
_cell.length_a   1.000
_cell.length_b   1.000
_cell.length_c   1.000
_cell.angle_alpha   90.00
_cell.angle_beta   90.00
_cell.angle_gamma   90.00
#
_symmetry.space_group_name_H-M   'P 1'
#
loop_
_entity.id
_entity.type
_entity.pdbx_description
1 polymer ?
#
loop_
_entity_poly.entity_id
_entity_poly.type
_entity_poly.pdbx_seq_one_letter_code
_entity_poly.pdbx_strand_id
1 'polypeptide(L)'
;MENETDKLKQENQRLKIAVEELAILNDIATVITSSQSLEKVIELMVKSCIKHLKVSQGVVMLLEEQDTEKPFQTMIRKQDSTL
;
A
#
# COMPACT_ATOMS: atom_id res chain seq x y z
N MET A 1 35.86 -12.08 -13.01
CA MET A 1 34.74 -13.00 -13.31
C MET A 1 33.76 -12.87 -12.17
N GLU A 2 32.60 -12.29 -12.43
CA GLU A 2 31.52 -12.19 -11.45
C GLU A 2 31.09 -13.61 -11.06
N ASN A 3 31.16 -13.93 -9.77
CA ASN A 3 31.02 -15.29 -9.27
C ASN A 3 29.55 -15.75 -9.46
N GLU A 4 29.34 -16.98 -9.92
CA GLU A 4 27.99 -17.53 -10.17
C GLU A 4 27.10 -17.48 -8.91
N THR A 5 27.72 -17.60 -7.74
CA THR A 5 27.08 -17.42 -6.44
C THR A 5 26.57 -15.99 -6.21
N ASP A 6 27.27 -14.97 -6.71
CA ASP A 6 26.88 -13.57 -6.53
C ASP A 6 25.68 -13.21 -7.41
N LYS A 7 25.62 -13.74 -8.64
CA LYS A 7 24.45 -13.63 -9.51
C LYS A 7 23.22 -14.30 -8.90
N LEU A 8 23.38 -15.51 -8.35
CA LEU A 8 22.29 -16.23 -7.69
C LEU A 8 21.79 -15.48 -6.44
N LYS A 9 22.68 -14.83 -5.68
CA LYS A 9 22.29 -13.99 -4.53
C LYS A 9 21.50 -12.75 -4.96
N GLN A 10 21.96 -12.06 -5.99
CA GLN A 10 21.25 -10.89 -6.53
C GLN A 10 19.86 -11.27 -7.04
N GLU A 11 19.76 -12.37 -7.79
CA GLU A 11 18.47 -12.83 -8.30
C GLU A 11 17.55 -13.32 -7.15
N ASN A 12 18.09 -14.01 -6.15
CA ASN A 12 17.30 -14.39 -4.97
C ASN A 12 16.77 -13.16 -4.21
N GLN A 13 17.57 -12.11 -4.09
CA GLN A 13 17.16 -10.86 -3.46
C GLN A 13 16.08 -10.14 -4.27
N ARG A 14 16.23 -10.07 -5.59
CA ARG A 14 15.22 -9.52 -6.49
C ARG A 14 13.90 -10.30 -6.42
N LEU A 15 13.96 -11.64 -6.40
CA LEU A 15 12.79 -12.49 -6.26
C LEU A 15 12.09 -12.30 -4.91
N LYS A 16 12.84 -12.15 -3.82
CA LYS A 16 12.26 -11.85 -2.49
C LYS A 16 11.50 -10.53 -2.50
N ILE A 17 12.06 -9.48 -3.09
CA ILE A 17 11.38 -8.18 -3.22
C ILE A 17 10.09 -8.33 -4.03
N ALA A 18 10.15 -9.01 -5.19
CA ALA A 18 8.96 -9.21 -6.02
C ALA A 18 7.86 -10.03 -5.31
N VAL A 19 8.24 -11.03 -4.50
CA VAL A 19 7.30 -11.81 -3.69
C VAL A 19 6.69 -10.96 -2.59
N GLU A 20 7.47 -10.11 -1.91
CA GLU A 20 6.96 -9.17 -0.92
C GLU A 20 5.96 -8.19 -1.55
N GLU A 21 6.28 -7.60 -2.71
CA GLU A 21 5.39 -6.72 -3.45
C GLU A 21 4.07 -7.41 -3.84
N LEU A 22 4.16 -8.67 -4.32
CA LEU A 22 2.99 -9.48 -4.65
C LEU A 22 2.12 -9.79 -3.42
N ALA A 23 2.73 -10.10 -2.28
CA ALA A 23 2.01 -10.35 -1.04
C ALA A 23 1.23 -9.11 -0.59
N ILE A 24 1.83 -7.93 -0.70
CA ILE A 24 1.19 -6.64 -0.38
C ILE A 24 -0.04 -6.41 -1.25
N LEU A 25 0.10 -6.62 -2.57
CA LEU A 25 -1.01 -6.46 -3.51
C LEU A 25 -2.14 -7.46 -3.23
N ASN A 26 -1.81 -8.70 -2.86
CA ASN A 26 -2.80 -9.71 -2.53
C ASN A 26 -3.58 -9.38 -1.24
N ASP A 27 -2.89 -8.87 -0.22
CA ASP A 27 -3.53 -8.44 1.03
C ASP A 27 -4.50 -7.27 0.77
N ILE A 28 -4.09 -6.30 -0.06
CA ILE A 28 -4.95 -5.18 -0.48
C ILE A 28 -6.18 -5.71 -1.25
N ALA A 29 -5.98 -6.58 -2.24
CA ALA A 29 -7.07 -7.15 -3.03
C ALA A 29 -8.07 -7.94 -2.16
N THR A 30 -7.57 -8.74 -1.22
CA THR A 30 -8.38 -9.52 -0.29
C THR A 30 -9.28 -8.61 0.56
N VAL A 31 -8.70 -7.53 1.10
CA VAL A 31 -9.45 -6.51 1.87
C VAL A 31 -10.55 -5.88 1.02
N ILE A 32 -10.26 -5.52 -0.24
CA ILE A 32 -11.23 -4.92 -1.16
C ILE A 32 -12.41 -5.85 -1.43
N THR A 33 -12.14 -7.15 -1.58
CA THR A 33 -13.19 -8.15 -1.85
C THR A 33 -13.95 -8.62 -0.60
N SER A 34 -13.58 -8.16 0.59
CA SER A 34 -14.27 -8.53 1.82
C SER A 34 -15.65 -7.84 1.89
N SER A 35 -16.68 -8.55 2.37
CA SER A 35 -18.07 -8.05 2.49
C SER A 35 -18.27 -6.95 3.56
N GLN A 36 -17.24 -6.14 3.81
CA GLN A 36 -17.24 -5.03 4.78
C GLN A 36 -17.78 -3.74 4.13
N SER A 37 -18.15 -2.75 4.95
CA SER A 37 -18.54 -1.43 4.42
C SER A 37 -17.38 -0.79 3.66
N LEU A 38 -17.70 0.04 2.66
CA LEU A 38 -16.72 0.73 1.82
C LEU A 38 -15.71 1.53 2.64
N GLU A 39 -16.15 2.23 3.70
CA GLU A 39 -15.24 2.98 4.58
C GLU A 39 -14.23 2.06 5.27
N LYS A 40 -14.66 0.85 5.64
CA LYS A 40 -13.82 -0.12 6.33
C LYS A 40 -12.80 -0.75 5.39
N VAL A 41 -13.20 -1.01 4.14
CA VAL A 41 -12.31 -1.45 3.06
C VAL A 41 -11.23 -0.40 2.80
N ILE A 42 -11.61 0.86 2.63
CA ILE A 42 -10.65 1.96 2.39
C ILE A 42 -9.73 2.14 3.62
N GLU A 43 -10.25 2.04 4.84
CA GLU A 43 -9.44 2.11 6.06
C GLU A 43 -8.36 1.01 6.10
N LEU A 44 -8.77 -0.24 5.85
CA LEU A 44 -7.88 -1.40 5.86
C LEU A 44 -6.85 -1.33 4.72
N MET A 45 -7.24 -0.86 3.53
CA MET A 45 -6.34 -0.61 2.41
C MET A 45 -5.26 0.40 2.77
N VAL A 46 -5.65 1.57 3.31
CA VAL A 46 -4.69 2.61 3.72
C VAL A 46 -3.75 2.11 4.80
N LYS A 47 -4.25 1.36 5.79
CA LYS A 47 -3.41 0.73 6.82
C LYS A 47 -2.43 -0.28 6.25
N SER A 48 -2.86 -1.11 5.31
CA SER A 48 -2.00 -2.06 4.61
C SER A 48 -0.88 -1.32 3.88
N CYS A 49 -1.22 -0.30 3.10
CA CYS A 49 -0.23 0.54 2.42
C CYS A 49 0.77 1.20 3.38
N ILE A 50 0.31 1.77 4.50
CA ILE A 50 1.19 2.39 5.51
C ILE A 50 2.21 1.37 6.04
N LYS A 51 1.72 0.22 6.50
CA LYS A 51 2.55 -0.85 7.09
C LYS A 51 3.56 -1.40 6.10
N HIS A 52 3.13 -1.62 4.86
CA HIS A 52 3.92 -2.34 3.87
C HIS A 52 4.85 -1.44 3.05
N LEU A 53 4.46 -0.19 2.80
CA LEU A 53 5.33 0.80 2.13
C LEU A 53 6.26 1.53 3.12
N LYS A 54 6.14 1.26 4.42
CA LYS A 54 6.95 1.87 5.49
C LYS A 54 6.90 3.39 5.47
N VAL A 55 5.71 3.95 5.26
CA VAL A 55 5.47 5.39 5.23
C VAL A 55 4.87 5.84 6.56
N SER A 56 5.14 7.08 6.98
CA SER A 56 4.67 7.60 8.28
C SER A 56 3.17 7.89 8.32
N GLN A 57 2.59 8.30 7.19
CA GLN A 57 1.19 8.70 7.11
C GLN A 57 0.61 8.44 5.71
N GLY A 58 -0.67 8.04 5.66
CA GLY A 58 -1.45 7.86 4.43
C GLY A 58 -2.77 8.63 4.50
N VAL A 59 -3.20 9.18 3.36
CA VAL A 59 -4.45 9.95 3.24
C VAL A 59 -5.19 9.53 1.97
N VAL A 60 -6.51 9.36 2.07
CA VAL A 60 -7.42 9.22 0.92
C VAL A 60 -8.31 10.45 0.86
N MET A 61 -8.38 11.05 -0.32
CA MET A 61 -9.13 12.27 -0.58
C MET A 61 -10.19 12.00 -1.65
N LEU A 62 -11.37 12.58 -1.49
CA LEU A 62 -12.36 12.68 -2.56
C LEU A 62 -12.02 13.88 -3.44
N LEU A 63 -12.08 13.66 -4.74
CA LEU A 63 -11.97 14.70 -5.74
C LEU A 63 -13.38 15.12 -6.18
N GLU A 64 -13.72 16.38 -5.97
CA GLU A 64 -14.91 17.02 -6.55
C GLU A 64 -14.47 17.86 -7.75
N GLU A 65 -14.61 17.29 -8.95
CA GLU A 65 -14.19 17.96 -10.20
C GLU A 65 -14.91 19.29 -10.46
N GLN A 66 -16.06 19.50 -9.82
CA GLN A 66 -16.87 20.71 -9.97
C GLN A 66 -16.45 21.84 -9.01
N ASP A 67 -15.70 21.54 -7.94
CA ASP A 67 -15.17 22.53 -7.01
C ASP A 67 -13.74 22.91 -7.42
N THR A 68 -13.60 24.09 -8.03
CA THR A 68 -12.30 24.59 -8.51
C THR A 68 -11.47 25.25 -7.41
N GLU A 69 -12.06 25.58 -6.25
CA GLU A 69 -11.34 26.22 -5.14
C GLU A 69 -10.83 25.20 -4.12
N LYS A 70 -11.61 24.16 -3.83
CA LYS A 70 -11.23 23.08 -2.90
C LYS A 70 -11.57 21.69 -3.45
N PRO A 71 -10.90 21.28 -4.55
CA PRO A 71 -11.21 20.03 -5.23
C PRO A 71 -10.99 18.79 -4.37
N PHE A 72 -10.14 18.86 -3.34
CA PHE A 72 -9.79 17.69 -2.53
C PHE A 72 -10.31 17.78 -1.10
N GLN A 73 -11.25 16.90 -0.76
CA GLN A 73 -11.73 16.73 0.61
C GLN A 73 -11.12 15.47 1.23
N THR A 74 -10.53 15.58 2.43
CA THR A 74 -9.95 14.41 3.10
C THR A 74 -11.06 13.49 3.60
N MET A 75 -11.13 12.27 3.08
CA MET A 75 -12.09 11.25 3.51
C MET A 75 -11.56 10.43 4.68
N ILE A 76 -10.30 9.99 4.58
CA ILE A 76 -9.65 9.16 5.60
C ILE A 76 -8.20 9.61 5.77
N ARG A 77 -7.78 9.78 7.03
CA ARG A 77 -6.39 10.04 7.43
C ARG A 77 -5.95 8.98 8.44
N LYS A 78 -4.82 8.32 8.18
CA LYS A 78 -4.22 7.34 9.10
C LYS A 78 -2.73 7.60 9.22
N GLN A 79 -2.23 7.47 10.44
CA GLN A 79 -0.82 7.54 10.78
C GLN A 79 -0.39 6.18 11.30
N ASP A 80 0.87 5.83 11.06
CA ASP A 80 1.43 4.62 11.66
C ASP A 80 1.29 4.69 13.20
N SER A 81 0.64 3.68 13.77
CA SER A 81 0.32 3.61 15.20
C SER A 81 1.39 2.81 15.98
N THR A 82 2.40 2.31 15.28
CA THR A 82 3.54 1.57 15.83
C THR A 82 4.67 2.57 16.12
N LEU A 83 4.55 3.28 17.25
CA LEU A 83 5.65 3.97 17.94
C LEU A 83 5.83 3.32 19.31
#